data_AF-A0A177XX95-F1
#
_entry.id   AF-A0A177XX95-F1
#
_cell.length_a   1.000
_cell.length_b   1.000
_cell.length_c   1.000
_cell.angle_alpha   90.00
_cell.angle_beta   90.00
_cell.angle_gamma   90.00
#
_symmetry.space_group_name_H-M   'P 1'
#
loop_
_entity.id
_entity.type
_entity.pdbx_description
1 polymer ?
#
loop_
_entity_poly.entity_id
_entity_poly.type
_entity_poly.pdbx_seq_one_letter_code
_entity_poly.pdbx_strand_id
1 'polypeptide(L)'
;MNPYFYMFEKEWLEHKVITRIPLVLLVCGVVLLLSILMNSTIQSNVTYELTYDVNGFESGYELGKQLSGLAFGFTGFLSILLTSLYFPKTLRKERQEGSVMFWRSMPVSDMTTHLVKLGFGLLVTPIICSMLVVSADFLMWVINLVMSEKFPLFFTGESILYVFTHWFEFIGRMWLVGLALLPLATLAMAISQKVNSPLLVMVIGFYVIKLLSTNLLGTSAVSHFLQAVTILPFDLLAESNPLAAFANVGTVNLVVYFSLGVLGLLASLRLSRSVD
;
A
#
# COMPACT_ATOMS: atom_id res chain seq x y z
N MET A 1 -1.39 4.40 -32.25
CA MET A 1 -2.04 4.10 -30.95
C MET A 1 -1.02 3.48 -30.02
N ASN A 2 -0.86 4.01 -28.81
CA ASN A 2 0.18 3.53 -27.88
C ASN A 2 -0.30 2.28 -27.12
N PRO A 3 0.29 1.08 -27.31
CA PRO A 3 -0.20 -0.17 -26.72
C PRO A 3 -0.21 -0.14 -25.18
N TYR A 4 0.70 0.60 -24.55
CA TYR A 4 0.78 0.69 -23.09
C TYR A 4 -0.51 1.24 -22.46
N PHE A 5 -1.13 2.24 -23.09
CA PHE A 5 -2.32 2.89 -22.55
C PHE A 5 -3.51 1.91 -22.45
N TYR A 6 -3.76 1.13 -23.51
CA TYR A 6 -4.84 0.14 -23.52
C TYR A 6 -4.62 -1.01 -22.55
N MET A 7 -3.36 -1.40 -22.32
CA MET A 7 -3.04 -2.43 -21.33
C MET A 7 -3.31 -1.94 -19.91
N PHE A 8 -3.00 -0.67 -19.61
CA PHE A 8 -3.35 -0.06 -18.32
C PHE A 8 -4.87 0.10 -18.14
N GLU A 9 -5.58 0.53 -19.18
CA GLU A 9 -7.04 0.63 -19.16
C GLU A 9 -7.70 -0.73 -18.90
N LYS A 10 -7.20 -1.79 -19.55
CA LYS A 10 -7.62 -3.16 -19.30
C LYS A 10 -7.45 -3.54 -17.83
N GLU A 11 -6.25 -3.36 -17.26
CA GLU A 11 -5.96 -3.69 -15.86
C GLU A 11 -6.89 -2.94 -14.90
N TRP A 12 -7.18 -1.67 -15.18
CA TRP A 12 -8.13 -0.86 -14.43
C TRP A 12 -9.56 -1.42 -14.44
N LEU A 13 -10.03 -1.83 -15.62
CA LEU A 13 -11.38 -2.39 -15.79
C LEU A 13 -11.52 -3.78 -15.15
N GLU A 14 -10.47 -4.58 -15.17
CA GLU A 14 -10.47 -5.93 -14.60
C GLU A 14 -10.36 -5.95 -13.08
N HIS A 15 -9.56 -5.06 -12.50
CA HIS A 15 -9.26 -5.03 -11.08
C HIS A 15 -10.01 -3.90 -10.34
N LYS A 16 -11.32 -3.82 -10.56
CA LYS A 16 -12.22 -2.82 -9.92
C LYS A 16 -12.16 -2.79 -8.39
N VAL A 17 -11.69 -3.85 -7.75
CA VAL A 17 -11.51 -3.88 -6.29
C VAL A 17 -10.55 -2.79 -5.83
N ILE A 18 -9.50 -2.50 -6.60
CA ILE A 18 -8.47 -1.50 -6.28
C ILE A 18 -9.07 -0.09 -6.27
N THR A 19 -10.10 0.19 -7.08
CA THR A 19 -10.76 1.50 -7.14
C THR A 19 -11.96 1.58 -6.21
N ARG A 20 -12.74 0.49 -6.10
CA ARG A 20 -13.96 0.46 -5.29
C ARG A 20 -13.68 0.51 -3.79
N ILE A 21 -12.66 -0.19 -3.29
CA ILE A 21 -12.38 -0.22 -1.85
C ILE A 21 -12.01 1.18 -1.33
N PRO A 22 -11.04 1.91 -1.92
CA PRO A 22 -10.74 3.27 -1.50
C PRO A 22 -11.95 4.20 -1.63
N LEU A 23 -12.75 4.08 -2.69
CA LEU A 23 -13.93 4.93 -2.88
C LEU A 23 -14.98 4.69 -1.77
N VAL A 24 -15.28 3.45 -1.44
CA VAL A 24 -16.23 3.12 -0.35
C VAL A 24 -15.72 3.65 0.99
N LEU A 25 -14.41 3.52 1.27
CA LEU A 25 -13.80 4.05 2.47
C LEU A 25 -13.85 5.58 2.52
N LEU A 26 -13.66 6.25 1.39
CA LEU A 26 -13.78 7.71 1.29
C LEU A 26 -15.19 8.15 1.66
N VAL A 27 -16.21 7.55 1.03
CA VAL A 27 -17.61 7.87 1.30
C VAL A 27 -17.95 7.60 2.78
N CYS A 28 -17.52 6.46 3.31
CA CYS A 28 -17.70 6.12 4.73
C CYS A 28 -17.04 7.16 5.65
N GLY A 29 -15.79 7.54 5.37
CA GLY A 29 -15.04 8.54 6.14
C GLY A 29 -15.72 9.91 6.13
N VAL A 30 -16.15 10.39 4.96
CA VAL A 30 -16.89 11.66 4.81
C VAL A 30 -18.19 11.63 5.63
N VAL A 31 -18.96 10.54 5.53
CA VAL A 31 -20.24 10.40 6.24
C VAL A 31 -20.03 10.36 7.75
N LEU A 32 -19.03 9.63 8.25
CA LEU A 32 -18.70 9.58 9.68
C LEU A 32 -18.30 10.96 10.21
N LEU A 33 -17.46 11.69 9.46
CA LEU A 33 -17.02 13.03 9.85
C LEU A 33 -18.20 14.01 9.87
N LEU A 34 -19.04 14.01 8.84
CA LEU A 34 -20.26 14.82 8.80
C LEU A 34 -21.22 14.48 9.95
N SER A 35 -21.36 13.20 10.32
CA SER A 35 -22.18 12.77 11.46
C SER A 35 -21.69 13.39 12.77
N ILE A 36 -20.36 13.40 13.00
CA ILE A 36 -19.75 14.05 14.17
C ILE A 36 -20.00 15.57 14.13
N LEU A 37 -19.87 16.21 12.95
CA LEU A 37 -20.08 17.66 12.78
C LEU A 37 -21.55 18.10 12.92
N MET A 38 -22.52 17.22 12.70
CA MET A 38 -23.94 17.56 12.86
C MET A 38 -24.45 17.33 14.29
N ASN A 39 -23.73 16.54 15.10
CA ASN A 39 -24.16 16.19 16.45
C ASN A 39 -23.45 17.02 17.52
N SER A 40 -24.15 18.03 18.05
CA SER A 40 -23.62 18.97 19.06
C SER A 40 -23.26 18.29 20.39
N THR A 41 -23.92 17.19 20.76
CA THR A 41 -23.66 16.48 22.03
C THR A 41 -22.36 15.67 21.95
N ILE A 42 -22.11 15.02 20.82
CA ILE A 42 -20.86 14.31 20.57
C ILE A 42 -19.70 15.31 20.53
N GLN A 43 -19.91 16.46 19.89
CA GLN A 43 -18.95 17.55 19.83
C GLN A 43 -18.52 18.06 21.20
N SER A 44 -19.46 18.38 22.09
CA SER A 44 -19.13 18.88 23.42
C SER A 44 -18.39 17.86 24.27
N ASN A 45 -18.82 16.60 24.21
CA ASN A 45 -18.23 15.53 25.02
C ASN A 45 -16.80 15.19 24.55
N VAL A 46 -16.61 15.02 23.23
CA VAL A 46 -15.29 14.77 22.63
C VAL A 46 -14.36 15.96 22.88
N THR A 47 -14.88 17.19 22.84
CA THR A 47 -14.07 18.38 23.10
C THR A 47 -13.60 18.48 24.53
N TYR A 48 -14.49 18.21 25.47
CA TYR A 48 -14.16 18.24 26.88
C TYR A 48 -13.14 17.16 27.25
N GLU A 49 -13.33 15.92 26.79
CA GLU A 49 -12.44 14.80 27.12
C GLU A 49 -11.04 14.92 26.50
N LEU A 50 -10.91 15.49 25.29
CA LEU A 50 -9.62 15.58 24.59
C LEU A 50 -8.84 16.87 24.88
N THR A 51 -9.50 17.91 25.38
CA THR A 51 -8.85 19.19 25.72
C THR A 51 -8.36 19.22 27.17
N TYR A 52 -8.99 18.46 28.07
CA TYR A 52 -8.64 18.45 29.50
C TYR A 52 -8.19 17.05 29.93
N ASP A 53 -6.95 16.94 30.41
CA ASP A 53 -6.45 15.72 31.06
C ASP A 53 -7.15 15.49 32.42
N VAL A 54 -7.05 14.28 32.98
CA VAL A 54 -7.60 13.88 34.30
C VAL A 54 -7.13 14.83 35.43
N ASN A 55 -6.02 15.54 35.23
CA ASN A 55 -5.44 16.52 36.16
C ASN A 55 -5.85 17.98 35.90
N GLY A 56 -6.73 18.25 34.92
CA GLY A 56 -7.20 19.60 34.58
C GLY A 56 -6.20 20.47 33.82
N PHE A 57 -5.09 19.89 33.34
CA PHE A 57 -4.16 20.57 32.42
C PHE A 57 -4.64 20.45 30.97
N GLU A 58 -4.44 21.50 30.18
CA GLU A 58 -4.71 21.47 28.73
C GLU A 58 -3.80 20.44 28.06
N SER A 59 -4.40 19.36 27.54
CA SER A 59 -3.71 18.46 26.63
C SER A 59 -3.61 19.18 25.30
N GLY A 60 -2.38 19.55 24.88
CA GLY A 60 -2.07 20.13 23.56
C GLY A 60 -2.30 19.15 22.40
N TYR A 61 -3.44 18.47 22.41
CA TYR A 61 -3.83 17.38 21.54
C TYR A 61 -4.53 17.96 20.31
N GLU A 62 -3.84 17.93 19.17
CA GLU A 62 -4.38 18.38 17.89
C GLU A 62 -5.07 17.20 17.17
N LEU A 63 -6.39 17.05 17.39
CA LEU A 63 -7.16 15.93 16.83
C LEU A 63 -7.05 15.88 15.29
N GLY A 64 -7.09 17.02 14.62
CA GLY A 64 -6.97 17.09 13.15
C GLY A 64 -5.67 16.49 12.63
N LYS A 65 -4.54 16.80 13.27
CA LYS A 65 -3.22 16.29 12.89
C LYS A 65 -3.08 14.79 13.16
N GLN A 66 -3.64 14.30 14.26
CA GLN A 66 -3.63 12.87 14.55
C GLN A 66 -4.53 12.07 13.62
N LEU A 67 -5.69 12.61 13.24
CA LEU A 67 -6.56 11.99 12.24
C LEU A 67 -5.91 11.96 10.86
N SER A 68 -5.21 13.03 10.47
CA SER A 68 -4.40 13.08 9.24
C SER A 68 -3.31 12.00 9.26
N GLY A 69 -2.54 11.89 10.36
CA GLY A 69 -1.52 10.85 10.53
C GLY A 69 -2.09 9.42 10.53
N LEU A 70 -3.26 9.21 11.16
CA LEU A 70 -3.97 7.93 11.14
C LEU A 70 -4.45 7.59 9.73
N ALA A 71 -5.01 8.56 9.00
CA ALA A 71 -5.40 8.40 7.62
C ALA A 71 -4.19 8.04 6.74
N PHE A 72 -3.05 8.70 6.90
CA PHE A 72 -1.81 8.37 6.21
C PHE A 72 -1.40 6.91 6.46
N GLY A 73 -1.31 6.49 7.72
CA GLY A 73 -0.91 5.13 8.07
C GLY A 73 -1.88 4.06 7.57
N PHE A 74 -3.18 4.28 7.79
CA PHE A 74 -4.24 3.36 7.37
C PHE A 74 -4.32 3.21 5.85
N THR A 75 -4.23 4.32 5.11
CA THR A 75 -4.28 4.31 3.65
C THR A 75 -3.04 3.66 3.03
N GLY A 76 -1.86 3.88 3.61
CA GLY A 76 -0.65 3.20 3.17
C GLY A 76 -0.71 1.69 3.46
N PHE A 77 -1.19 1.29 4.63
CA PHE A 77 -1.42 -0.14 4.95
C PHE A 77 -2.43 -0.77 3.98
N LEU A 78 -3.54 -0.08 3.70
CA LEU A 78 -4.53 -0.50 2.71
C LEU A 78 -3.89 -0.68 1.32
N SER A 79 -3.03 0.25 0.90
CA SER A 79 -2.33 0.14 -0.37
C SER A 79 -1.42 -1.10 -0.42
N ILE A 80 -0.64 -1.36 0.63
CA ILE A 80 0.21 -2.58 0.73
C ILE A 80 -0.67 -3.83 0.60
N LEU A 81 -1.80 -3.86 1.30
CA LEU A 81 -2.75 -4.96 1.27
C LEU A 81 -3.30 -5.18 -0.15
N LEU A 82 -3.80 -4.12 -0.80
CA LEU A 82 -4.34 -4.21 -2.17
C LEU A 82 -3.29 -4.70 -3.17
N THR A 83 -2.07 -4.16 -3.09
CA THR A 83 -0.93 -4.57 -3.93
C THR A 83 -0.57 -6.04 -3.69
N SER A 84 -0.54 -6.50 -2.44
CA SER A 84 -0.25 -7.90 -2.08
C SER A 84 -1.33 -8.89 -2.56
N LEU A 85 -2.60 -8.44 -2.66
CA LEU A 85 -3.69 -9.24 -3.21
C LEU A 85 -3.74 -9.22 -4.74
N TYR A 86 -3.24 -8.16 -5.35
CA TYR A 86 -3.23 -7.95 -6.80
C TYR A 86 -2.27 -8.92 -7.50
N PHE A 87 -0.98 -8.91 -7.14
CA PHE A 87 0.03 -9.69 -7.87
C PHE A 87 -0.26 -11.19 -7.98
N PRO A 88 -0.68 -11.89 -6.90
CA PRO A 88 -1.06 -13.31 -6.97
C PRO A 88 -2.22 -13.62 -7.92
N LYS A 89 -3.08 -12.64 -8.23
CA LYS A 89 -4.30 -12.86 -9.03
C LYS A 89 -4.09 -12.51 -10.50
N THR A 90 -3.26 -11.52 -10.81
CA THR A 90 -3.16 -10.92 -12.15
C THR A 90 -2.85 -11.91 -13.28
N LEU A 91 -1.77 -12.70 -13.15
CA LEU A 91 -1.37 -13.66 -14.18
C LEU A 91 -2.18 -14.95 -14.12
N ARG A 92 -2.60 -15.35 -12.91
CA ARG A 92 -3.42 -16.53 -12.70
C ARG A 92 -4.79 -16.39 -13.37
N LYS A 93 -5.45 -15.25 -13.18
CA LYS A 93 -6.77 -14.96 -13.75
C LYS A 93 -6.74 -15.03 -15.28
N GLU A 94 -5.78 -14.38 -15.91
CA GLU A 94 -5.64 -14.42 -17.37
C GLU A 94 -5.45 -15.84 -17.93
N ARG A 95 -4.73 -16.72 -17.21
CA ARG A 95 -4.56 -18.12 -17.59
C ARG A 95 -5.87 -18.91 -17.45
N GLN A 96 -6.57 -18.72 -16.34
CA GLN A 96 -7.86 -19.38 -16.07
C GLN A 96 -8.92 -18.99 -17.11
N GLU A 97 -8.90 -17.74 -17.58
CA GLU A 97 -9.81 -17.23 -18.59
C GLU A 97 -9.35 -17.52 -20.03
N GLY A 98 -8.16 -18.10 -20.23
CA GLY A 98 -7.59 -18.36 -21.56
C GLY A 98 -7.17 -17.10 -22.33
N SER A 99 -7.31 -15.91 -21.73
CA SER A 99 -7.02 -14.61 -22.35
C SER A 99 -5.55 -14.50 -22.78
N VAL A 100 -4.64 -15.25 -22.14
CA VAL A 100 -3.21 -15.28 -22.50
C VAL A 100 -2.98 -15.63 -23.98
N MET A 101 -3.74 -16.55 -24.57
CA MET A 101 -3.59 -16.92 -25.98
C MET A 101 -3.99 -15.78 -26.92
N PHE A 102 -5.01 -15.00 -26.54
CA PHE A 102 -5.45 -13.82 -27.27
C PHE A 102 -4.41 -12.69 -27.23
N TRP A 103 -3.82 -12.42 -26.07
CA TRP A 103 -2.79 -11.37 -25.98
C TRP A 103 -1.49 -11.74 -26.69
N ARG A 104 -1.21 -13.03 -26.84
CA ARG A 104 -0.05 -13.52 -27.58
C ARG A 104 -0.18 -13.37 -29.10
N SER A 105 -1.41 -13.28 -29.63
CA SER A 105 -1.64 -12.96 -31.04
C SER A 105 -1.61 -11.45 -31.32
N MET A 106 -1.63 -10.62 -30.29
CA MET A 106 -1.40 -9.18 -30.40
C MET A 106 0.11 -8.88 -30.46
N PRO A 107 0.53 -7.74 -31.06
CA PRO A 107 1.93 -7.32 -31.12
C PRO A 107 2.41 -6.76 -29.77
N VAL A 108 2.27 -7.55 -28.70
CA VAL A 108 2.62 -7.21 -27.32
C VAL A 108 3.64 -8.22 -26.82
N SER A 109 4.73 -7.75 -26.23
CA SER A 109 5.78 -8.62 -25.70
C SER A 109 5.48 -9.09 -24.27
N ASP A 110 6.02 -10.24 -23.87
CA ASP A 110 5.93 -10.73 -22.49
C ASP A 110 6.53 -9.74 -21.48
N MET A 111 7.59 -9.01 -21.86
CA MET A 111 8.18 -8.01 -20.97
C MET A 111 7.22 -6.84 -20.74
N THR A 112 6.55 -6.39 -21.80
CA THR A 112 5.58 -5.29 -21.69
C THR A 112 4.37 -5.66 -20.83
N THR A 113 3.90 -6.92 -20.86
CA THR A 113 2.80 -7.35 -19.98
C THR A 113 3.19 -7.36 -18.51
N HIS A 114 4.41 -7.82 -18.17
CA HIS A 114 4.89 -7.81 -16.80
C HIS A 114 5.14 -6.38 -16.28
N LEU A 115 5.72 -5.51 -17.11
CA LEU A 115 5.97 -4.11 -16.74
C LEU A 115 4.68 -3.33 -16.47
N VAL A 116 3.64 -3.52 -17.29
CA VAL A 116 2.34 -2.87 -17.07
C VAL A 116 1.73 -3.32 -15.73
N LYS A 117 1.78 -4.63 -15.42
CA LYS A 117 1.27 -5.15 -14.15
C LYS A 117 2.06 -4.66 -12.94
N LEU A 118 3.39 -4.64 -13.03
CA LEU A 118 4.24 -4.07 -11.98
C LEU A 118 3.96 -2.58 -11.79
N GLY A 119 3.85 -1.82 -12.88
CA GLY A 119 3.49 -0.40 -12.82
C GLY A 119 2.11 -0.17 -12.22
N PHE A 120 1.12 -0.99 -12.56
CA PHE A 120 -0.24 -0.85 -12.03
C PHE A 120 -0.30 -1.15 -10.53
N GLY A 121 0.32 -2.26 -10.09
CA GLY A 121 0.33 -2.66 -8.69
C GLY A 121 1.21 -1.81 -7.78
N LEU A 122 2.36 -1.31 -8.27
CA LEU A 122 3.33 -0.56 -7.46
C LEU A 122 3.21 0.96 -7.58
N LEU A 123 2.76 1.50 -8.72
CA LEU A 123 2.69 2.96 -8.93
C LEU A 123 1.25 3.46 -8.95
N VAL A 124 0.39 2.84 -9.75
CA VAL A 124 -1.00 3.31 -9.93
C VAL A 124 -1.83 3.04 -8.67
N THR A 125 -1.68 1.87 -8.05
CA THR A 125 -2.43 1.50 -6.83
C THR A 125 -2.23 2.51 -5.69
N PRO A 126 -1.00 2.90 -5.32
CA PRO A 126 -0.81 3.96 -4.33
C PRO A 126 -1.40 5.32 -4.71
N ILE A 127 -1.37 5.70 -5.99
CA ILE A 127 -1.97 6.96 -6.45
C ILE A 127 -3.48 6.95 -6.23
N ILE A 128 -4.16 5.83 -6.49
CA ILE A 128 -5.60 5.69 -6.22
C ILE A 128 -5.86 5.80 -4.71
N CYS A 129 -5.08 5.10 -3.89
CA CYS A 129 -5.21 5.17 -2.43
C CYS A 129 -4.90 6.57 -1.86
N SER A 130 -4.00 7.33 -2.50
CA SER A 130 -3.62 8.68 -2.06
C SER A 130 -4.79 9.67 -2.06
N MET A 131 -5.84 9.40 -2.86
CA MET A 131 -7.07 10.19 -2.85
C MET A 131 -7.75 10.19 -1.48
N LEU A 132 -7.59 9.13 -0.68
CA LEU A 132 -8.10 9.08 0.69
C LEU A 132 -7.38 10.10 1.59
N VAL A 133 -6.05 10.17 1.50
CA VAL A 133 -5.23 11.10 2.30
C VAL A 133 -5.58 12.55 1.95
N VAL A 134 -5.57 12.89 0.65
CA VAL A 134 -5.97 14.22 0.17
C VAL A 134 -7.37 14.58 0.64
N SER A 135 -8.32 13.64 0.53
CA SER A 135 -9.69 13.91 0.95
C SER A 135 -9.79 14.16 2.45
N ALA A 136 -9.06 13.41 3.27
CA ALA A 136 -9.04 13.59 4.72
C ALA A 136 -8.44 14.94 5.11
N ASP A 137 -7.26 15.27 4.58
CA ASP A 137 -6.56 16.52 4.87
C ASP A 137 -7.33 17.73 4.34
N PHE A 138 -7.93 17.61 3.15
CA PHE A 138 -8.77 18.66 2.58
C PHE A 138 -10.03 18.89 3.43
N LEU A 139 -10.68 17.84 3.92
CA LEU A 139 -11.83 17.98 4.83
C LEU A 139 -11.41 18.67 6.14
N MET A 140 -10.28 18.28 6.72
CA MET A 140 -9.76 18.93 7.94
C MET A 140 -9.49 20.43 7.70
N TRP A 141 -8.89 20.77 6.56
CA TRP A 141 -8.69 22.16 6.17
C TRP A 141 -10.01 22.93 6.01
N VAL A 142 -11.02 22.34 5.35
CA VAL A 142 -12.35 22.96 5.21
C VAL A 142 -13.02 23.16 6.57
N ILE A 143 -12.92 22.20 7.48
CA ILE A 143 -13.47 22.30 8.83
C ILE A 143 -12.80 23.43 9.60
N ASN A 144 -11.47 23.52 9.52
CA ASN A 144 -10.72 24.60 10.15
C ASN A 144 -11.20 25.98 9.65
N LEU A 145 -11.36 26.16 8.33
CA LEU A 145 -11.86 27.41 7.76
C LEU A 145 -13.27 27.79 8.24
N VAL A 146 -14.19 26.83 8.34
CA VAL A 146 -15.60 27.11 8.64
C VAL A 146 -15.88 27.19 10.14
N MET A 147 -15.15 26.43 10.95
CA MET A 147 -15.45 26.19 12.37
C MET A 147 -14.35 26.66 13.33
N SER A 148 -13.37 27.44 12.84
CA SER A 148 -12.20 27.93 13.59
C SER A 148 -12.52 28.48 15.00
N GLU A 149 -13.67 29.14 15.18
CA GLU A 149 -14.05 29.73 16.47
C GLU A 149 -14.92 28.83 17.35
N LYS A 150 -15.53 27.78 16.77
CA LYS A 150 -16.52 26.93 17.45
C LYS A 150 -15.96 25.59 17.90
N PHE A 151 -14.83 25.16 17.33
CA PHE A 151 -14.26 23.84 17.59
C PHE A 151 -12.72 23.85 17.63
N PRO A 152 -12.11 24.22 18.78
CA PRO A 152 -10.66 24.41 18.87
C PRO A 152 -9.81 23.15 18.64
N LEU A 153 -10.38 21.94 18.82
CA LEU A 153 -9.66 20.67 18.60
C LEU A 153 -9.29 20.37 17.13
N PHE A 154 -10.02 20.93 16.17
CA PHE A 154 -9.71 20.79 14.74
C PHE A 154 -8.86 21.94 14.20
N PHE A 155 -8.47 22.90 15.06
CA PHE A 155 -7.63 24.01 14.66
C PHE A 155 -6.18 23.54 14.53
N THR A 156 -5.80 23.08 13.33
CA THR A 156 -4.42 22.65 13.04
C THR A 156 -3.55 23.79 12.52
N GLY A 157 -4.12 24.97 12.22
CA GLY A 157 -3.43 26.07 11.54
C GLY A 157 -2.88 25.69 10.15
N GLU A 158 -3.27 24.53 9.62
CA GLU A 158 -2.72 23.99 8.38
C GLU A 158 -3.27 24.75 7.18
N SER A 159 -2.37 25.08 6.24
CA SER A 159 -2.72 25.77 5.01
C SER A 159 -3.08 24.78 3.92
N ILE A 160 -3.70 25.26 2.84
CA ILE A 160 -3.91 24.44 1.64
C ILE A 160 -2.60 23.87 1.08
N LEU A 161 -1.49 24.58 1.28
CA LEU A 161 -0.16 24.12 0.89
C LEU A 161 0.25 22.87 1.66
N TYR A 162 -0.09 22.78 2.96
CA TYR A 162 0.16 21.59 3.77
C TYR A 162 -0.51 20.35 3.18
N VAL A 163 -1.78 20.46 2.77
CA VAL A 163 -2.54 19.37 2.13
C VAL A 163 -1.81 18.84 0.89
N PHE A 164 -1.33 19.74 0.03
CA PHE A 164 -0.57 19.34 -1.16
C PHE A 164 0.79 18.71 -0.80
N THR A 165 1.54 19.28 0.14
CA THR A 165 2.84 18.72 0.54
C THR A 165 2.70 17.34 1.17
N HIS A 166 1.71 17.15 2.05
CA HIS A 166 1.43 15.88 2.71
C HIS A 166 1.01 14.81 1.69
N TRP A 167 0.24 15.20 0.68
CA TRP A 167 -0.12 14.30 -0.42
C TRP A 167 1.07 13.86 -1.27
N PHE A 168 1.94 14.79 -1.66
CA PHE A 168 3.14 14.45 -2.43
C PHE A 168 4.11 13.59 -1.60
N GLU A 169 4.24 13.87 -0.30
CA GLU A 169 5.00 13.05 0.63
C GLU A 169 4.44 11.62 0.68
N PHE A 170 3.12 11.46 0.80
CA PHE A 170 2.47 10.15 0.78
C PHE A 170 2.78 9.38 -0.51
N ILE A 171 2.63 10.00 -1.68
CA ILE A 171 2.92 9.34 -2.97
C ILE A 171 4.39 8.92 -3.03
N GLY A 172 5.32 9.83 -2.72
CA GLY A 172 6.75 9.55 -2.76
C GLY A 172 7.13 8.41 -1.81
N ARG A 173 6.59 8.42 -0.59
CA ARG A 173 6.83 7.37 0.40
C ARG A 173 6.24 6.04 -0.05
N MET A 174 5.05 6.03 -0.62
CA MET A 174 4.44 4.80 -1.13
C MET A 174 5.14 4.24 -2.36
N TRP A 175 5.80 5.07 -3.18
CA TRP A 175 6.66 4.56 -4.25
C TRP A 175 7.94 3.93 -3.72
N LEU A 176 8.51 4.44 -2.62
CA LEU A 176 9.61 3.76 -1.92
C LEU A 176 9.15 2.41 -1.35
N VAL A 177 7.95 2.36 -0.77
CA VAL A 177 7.30 1.09 -0.36
C VAL A 177 7.07 0.17 -1.56
N GLY A 178 6.68 0.71 -2.71
CA GLY A 178 6.54 -0.03 -3.96
C GLY A 178 7.86 -0.65 -4.43
N LEU A 179 8.96 0.11 -4.33
CA LEU A 179 10.31 -0.38 -4.62
C LEU A 179 10.70 -1.53 -3.67
N ALA A 180 10.41 -1.37 -2.38
CA ALA A 180 10.59 -2.41 -1.38
C ALA A 180 9.75 -3.68 -1.64
N LEU A 181 8.54 -3.54 -2.16
CA LEU A 181 7.66 -4.65 -2.50
C LEU A 181 8.00 -5.30 -3.85
N LEU A 182 8.86 -4.70 -4.67
CA LEU A 182 9.16 -5.18 -6.02
C LEU A 182 9.64 -6.65 -6.04
N PRO A 183 10.62 -7.08 -5.22
CA PRO A 183 11.06 -8.48 -5.25
C PRO A 183 9.96 -9.47 -4.80
N LEU A 184 9.14 -9.09 -3.82
CA LEU A 184 7.98 -9.89 -3.41
C LEU A 184 6.93 -9.96 -4.52
N ALA A 185 6.72 -8.87 -5.26
CA ALA A 185 5.78 -8.80 -6.37
C ALA A 185 6.18 -9.73 -7.52
N THR A 186 7.47 -9.75 -7.90
CA THR A 186 7.95 -10.61 -8.99
C THR A 186 7.92 -12.09 -8.60
N LEU A 187 8.24 -12.42 -7.34
CA LEU A 187 8.07 -13.77 -6.81
C LEU A 187 6.60 -14.20 -6.79
N ALA A 188 5.69 -13.31 -6.36
CA ALA A 188 4.26 -13.58 -6.36
C ALA A 188 3.73 -13.84 -7.78
N MET A 189 4.18 -13.06 -8.77
CA MET A 189 3.87 -13.28 -10.17
C MET A 189 4.35 -14.65 -10.65
N ALA A 190 5.60 -15.02 -10.37
CA ALA A 190 6.16 -16.31 -10.78
C ALA A 190 5.38 -17.51 -10.17
N ILE A 191 5.08 -17.46 -8.87
CA ILE A 191 4.32 -18.51 -8.19
C ILE A 191 2.88 -18.57 -8.72
N SER A 192 2.29 -17.42 -9.07
CA SER A 192 0.92 -17.34 -9.55
C SER A 192 0.64 -18.06 -10.86
N GLN A 193 1.68 -18.27 -11.66
CA GLN A 193 1.57 -18.97 -12.93
C GLN A 193 1.47 -20.49 -12.76
N LYS A 194 1.96 -21.05 -11.65
CA LYS A 194 2.01 -22.51 -11.42
C LYS A 194 0.99 -23.02 -10.42
N VAL A 195 0.55 -22.17 -9.48
CA VAL A 195 -0.28 -22.61 -8.36
C VAL A 195 -1.65 -21.92 -8.36
N ASN A 196 -2.69 -22.69 -8.04
CA ASN A 196 -4.06 -22.17 -7.91
C ASN A 196 -4.21 -21.19 -6.74
N SER A 197 -3.40 -21.30 -5.68
CA SER A 197 -3.47 -20.43 -4.49
C SER A 197 -2.10 -19.83 -4.12
N PRO A 198 -1.60 -18.82 -4.86
CA PRO A 198 -0.21 -18.37 -4.78
C PRO A 198 0.11 -17.67 -3.45
N LEU A 199 -0.83 -16.88 -2.93
CA LEU A 199 -0.68 -16.19 -1.66
C LEU A 199 -0.50 -17.17 -0.50
N LEU A 200 -1.30 -18.24 -0.45
CA LEU A 200 -1.17 -19.29 0.57
C LEU A 200 0.20 -19.97 0.49
N VAL A 201 0.68 -20.27 -0.73
CA VAL A 201 2.01 -20.87 -0.92
C VAL A 201 3.11 -19.94 -0.45
N MET A 202 3.01 -18.64 -0.70
CA MET A 202 4.00 -17.68 -0.19
C MET A 202 4.00 -17.64 1.34
N VAL A 203 2.83 -17.46 1.97
CA VAL A 203 2.73 -17.35 3.43
C VAL A 203 3.20 -18.63 4.12
N ILE A 204 2.70 -19.79 3.68
CA ILE A 204 3.09 -21.08 4.23
C ILE A 204 4.57 -21.36 3.92
N GLY A 205 5.02 -21.07 2.71
CA GLY A 205 6.42 -21.24 2.30
C GLY A 205 7.38 -20.43 3.16
N PHE A 206 7.08 -19.14 3.39
CA PHE A 206 7.87 -18.30 4.28
C PHE A 206 7.92 -18.86 5.71
N TYR A 207 6.78 -19.29 6.25
CA TYR A 207 6.72 -19.87 7.59
C TYR A 207 7.52 -21.17 7.69
N VAL A 208 7.37 -22.08 6.72
CA VAL A 208 8.07 -23.36 6.69
C VAL A 208 9.58 -23.16 6.54
N ILE A 209 10.03 -22.25 5.65
CA ILE A 209 11.46 -21.94 5.49
C ILE A 209 12.04 -21.37 6.77
N LYS A 210 11.31 -20.46 7.43
CA LYS A 210 11.72 -19.89 8.72
C LYS A 210 11.88 -20.98 9.79
N LEU A 211 10.87 -21.84 9.93
CA LEU A 211 10.84 -22.92 10.92
C LEU A 211 11.93 -23.97 10.66
N LEU A 212 12.16 -24.32 9.40
CA LEU A 212 13.21 -25.27 8.99
C LEU A 212 14.60 -24.71 9.27
N SER A 213 14.83 -23.42 9.00
CA SER A 213 16.12 -22.79 9.30
C SER A 213 16.44 -22.80 10.80
N THR A 214 15.47 -22.46 11.64
CA THR A 214 15.71 -22.35 13.08
C THR A 214 15.84 -23.72 13.75
N ASN A 215 14.98 -24.67 13.38
CA ASN A 215 14.90 -25.96 14.07
C ASN A 215 15.83 -27.03 13.48
N LEU A 216 15.99 -27.09 12.15
CA LEU A 216 16.78 -28.12 11.48
C LEU A 216 18.22 -27.67 11.20
N LEU A 217 18.41 -26.43 10.75
CA LEU A 217 19.74 -25.91 10.42
C LEU A 217 20.44 -25.24 11.61
N GLY A 218 19.72 -24.96 12.70
CA GLY A 218 20.26 -24.25 13.87
C GLY A 218 20.76 -22.83 13.57
N THR A 219 20.38 -22.26 12.41
CA THR A 219 20.84 -20.93 11.98
C THR A 219 19.71 -19.92 12.08
N SER A 220 19.99 -18.80 12.76
CA SER A 220 19.06 -17.67 12.86
C SER A 220 19.13 -16.73 11.64
N ALA A 221 20.16 -16.87 10.80
CA ALA A 221 20.42 -15.97 9.67
C ALA A 221 19.23 -15.86 8.69
N VAL A 222 18.66 -16.98 8.24
CA VAL A 222 17.52 -16.96 7.30
C VAL A 222 16.27 -16.40 7.98
N SER A 223 16.06 -16.70 9.26
CA SER A 223 14.93 -16.17 10.04
C SER A 223 15.01 -14.64 10.16
N HIS A 224 16.19 -14.11 10.50
CA HIS A 224 16.42 -12.66 10.58
C HIS A 224 16.29 -11.99 9.20
N PHE A 225 16.81 -12.61 8.15
CA PHE A 225 16.65 -12.12 6.78
C PHE A 225 15.18 -12.02 6.38
N LEU A 226 14.40 -13.11 6.56
CA LEU A 226 12.98 -13.12 6.22
C LEU A 226 12.20 -12.10 7.03
N GLN A 227 12.47 -11.99 8.34
CA GLN A 227 11.84 -10.98 9.17
C GLN A 227 12.15 -9.56 8.68
N ALA A 228 13.43 -9.25 8.45
CA ALA A 228 13.87 -7.94 7.98
C ALA A 228 13.23 -7.56 6.64
N VAL A 229 13.13 -8.50 5.70
CA VAL A 229 12.50 -8.27 4.40
C VAL A 229 10.98 -8.07 4.50
N THR A 230 10.29 -8.88 5.32
CA THR A 230 8.82 -8.80 5.43
C THR A 230 8.34 -7.55 6.15
N ILE A 231 9.14 -7.01 7.07
CA ILE A 231 8.75 -5.84 7.87
C ILE A 231 9.12 -4.51 7.17
N LEU A 232 10.11 -4.53 6.28
CA LEU A 232 10.64 -3.34 5.59
C LEU A 232 9.56 -2.44 4.95
N PRO A 233 8.54 -2.94 4.22
CA PRO A 233 7.47 -2.11 3.68
C PRO A 233 6.66 -1.36 4.76
N PHE A 234 6.51 -1.95 5.95
CA PHE A 234 5.81 -1.36 7.08
C PHE A 234 6.70 -0.35 7.81
N ASP A 235 7.97 -0.66 8.01
CA ASP A 235 8.93 0.26 8.62
C ASP A 235 9.08 1.54 7.77
N LEU A 236 9.12 1.38 6.44
CA LEU A 236 9.11 2.52 5.50
C LEU A 236 7.91 3.44 5.66
N LEU A 237 6.77 2.92 6.12
CA LEU A 237 5.52 3.65 6.35
C LEU A 237 5.38 4.18 7.79
N ALA A 238 6.09 3.61 8.76
CA ALA A 238 6.04 4.07 10.15
C ALA A 238 7.15 5.06 10.50
N GLU A 239 8.35 4.91 9.93
CA GLU A 239 9.55 5.65 10.35
C GLU A 239 9.58 7.08 9.79
N SER A 240 9.94 8.07 10.61
CA SER A 240 10.00 9.49 10.21
C SER A 240 10.94 9.75 9.03
N ASN A 241 12.02 8.97 8.93
CA ASN A 241 12.95 9.01 7.80
C ASN A 241 12.91 7.69 7.02
N PRO A 242 12.30 7.65 5.82
CA PRO A 242 12.16 6.39 5.07
C PRO A 242 13.50 5.80 4.60
N LEU A 243 14.53 6.63 4.45
CA LEU A 243 15.87 6.16 4.08
C LEU A 243 16.57 5.41 5.22
N ALA A 244 16.23 5.71 6.47
CA ALA A 244 16.78 5.00 7.63
C ALA A 244 16.32 3.54 7.67
N ALA A 245 15.08 3.26 7.27
CA ALA A 245 14.54 1.90 7.18
C ALA A 245 15.40 1.00 6.28
N PHE A 246 15.87 1.50 5.13
CA PHE A 246 16.76 0.76 4.25
C PHE A 246 18.14 0.52 4.89
N ALA A 247 18.66 1.49 5.64
CA ALA A 247 19.93 1.35 6.34
C ALA A 247 19.83 0.29 7.46
N ASN A 248 18.72 0.25 8.18
CA ASN A 248 18.48 -0.67 9.30
C ASN A 248 18.45 -2.15 8.88
N VAL A 249 17.98 -2.45 7.66
CA VAL A 249 17.93 -3.83 7.12
C VAL A 249 19.31 -4.38 6.75
N GLY A 250 20.26 -3.50 6.43
CA GLY A 250 21.62 -3.87 6.06
C GLY A 250 21.80 -4.18 4.57
N THR A 251 22.95 -3.77 4.02
CA THR A 251 23.26 -3.84 2.58
C THR A 251 23.26 -5.27 2.04
N VAL A 252 23.78 -6.23 2.80
CA VAL A 252 23.84 -7.64 2.39
C VAL A 252 22.43 -8.22 2.19
N ASN A 253 21.52 -7.95 3.13
CA ASN A 253 20.13 -8.42 3.05
C ASN A 253 19.42 -7.79 1.85
N LEU A 254 19.62 -6.49 1.60
CA LEU A 254 19.03 -5.83 0.43
C LEU A 254 19.53 -6.43 -0.88
N VAL A 255 20.84 -6.66 -1.04
CA VAL A 255 21.41 -7.26 -2.25
C VAL A 255 20.84 -8.65 -2.51
N VAL A 256 20.77 -9.50 -1.47
CA VAL A 256 20.16 -10.83 -1.57
C VAL A 256 18.69 -10.71 -1.95
N TYR A 257 17.94 -9.80 -1.31
CA TYR A 257 16.52 -9.62 -1.55
C TYR A 257 16.21 -9.16 -2.99
N PHE A 258 16.92 -8.15 -3.52
CA PHE A 258 16.75 -7.73 -4.92
C PHE A 258 17.21 -8.80 -5.90
N SER A 259 18.26 -9.57 -5.58
CA SER A 259 18.70 -10.69 -6.43
C SER A 259 17.62 -11.77 -6.55
N LEU A 260 16.91 -12.09 -5.45
CA LEU A 260 15.76 -12.99 -5.47
C LEU A 260 14.62 -12.41 -6.31
N GLY A 261 14.41 -11.10 -6.28
CA GLY A 261 13.43 -10.42 -7.13
C GLY A 261 13.74 -10.55 -8.63
N VAL A 262 15.02 -10.40 -9.01
CA VAL A 262 15.48 -10.59 -10.40
C VAL A 262 15.28 -12.05 -10.84
N LEU A 263 15.64 -13.01 -9.99
CA LEU A 263 15.40 -14.43 -10.26
C LEU A 263 13.90 -14.74 -10.41
N GLY A 264 13.05 -14.15 -9.56
CA GLY A 264 11.60 -14.25 -9.65
C GLY A 264 11.05 -13.72 -10.97
N LEU A 265 11.55 -12.56 -11.43
CA LEU A 265 11.16 -11.98 -12.72
C LEU A 265 11.58 -12.90 -13.88
N LEU A 266 12.82 -13.37 -13.88
CA LEU A 266 13.32 -14.30 -14.91
C LEU A 266 12.52 -15.60 -14.93
N ALA A 267 12.17 -16.14 -13.77
CA ALA A 267 11.32 -17.32 -13.65
C ALA A 267 9.92 -17.06 -14.23
N SER A 268 9.29 -15.92 -13.89
CA SER A 268 7.97 -15.51 -14.41
C SER A 268 7.97 -15.36 -15.93
N LEU A 269 9.03 -14.79 -16.51
CA LEU A 269 9.16 -14.64 -17.96
C LEU A 269 9.43 -15.97 -18.68
N ARG A 270 10.13 -16.91 -18.05
CA ARG A 270 10.32 -18.26 -18.61
C ARG A 270 9.01 -19.04 -18.60
N LEU A 271 8.31 -19.02 -17.48
CA LEU A 271 7.02 -19.68 -17.30
C LEU A 271 5.91 -19.08 -18.17
N SER A 272 5.98 -17.80 -18.55
CA SER A 272 5.01 -17.21 -19.50
C SER A 272 5.14 -17.77 -20.92
N ARG A 273 6.34 -18.24 -21.30
CA ARG A 273 6.60 -18.78 -22.64
C ARG A 273 6.10 -20.22 -22.80
N SER A 274 6.25 -21.03 -21.75
CA SER A 274 5.76 -22.42 -21.68
C SER A 274 4.30 -22.43 -21.25
N VAL A 275 3.39 -22.34 -22.21
CA VAL A 275 1.96 -22.61 -22.00
C VAL A 275 1.70 -24.01 -22.54
N ASP A 276 1.94 -25.01 -21.69
CA ASP A 276 1.39 -26.36 -21.81
C ASP A 276 0.32 -26.52 -20.74
#